data_AF-C9MQE6-F1
#
_entry.id   AF-C9MQE6-F1
#
_cell.length_a   1.000
_cell.length_b   1.000
_cell.length_c   1.000
_cell.angle_alpha   90.00
_cell.angle_beta   90.00
_cell.angle_gamma   90.00
#
_symmetry.space_group_name_H-M   'P 1'
#
loop_
_entity.id
_entity.type
_entity.pdbx_description
1 polymer ?
#
loop_
_entity_poly.entity_id
_entity_poly.type
_entity_poly.pdbx_seq_one_letter_code
_entity_poly.pdbx_strand_id
1 'polypeptide(L)'
;MMDKVYVDFEVLYWFHKTDAFWICRPKANMRYEIVDHKEAFDVSTGVRGDFTIRLTTYKSPKLYSEYTRKVCYNDAINGNEVEFITNNFEIEALEITNLDRHKMGY
;
A
#
# COMPACT_ATOMS: atom_id res chain seq x y z
N MET A 1 4.65 0.69 -10.31
CA MET A 1 3.61 1.54 -9.70
C MET A 1 2.38 1.48 -10.59
N MET A 2 1.22 1.14 -10.05
CA MET A 2 -0.02 0.93 -10.80
C MET A 2 -1.08 1.98 -10.44
N ASP A 3 -1.78 2.52 -11.44
CA ASP A 3 -2.83 3.51 -11.27
C ASP A 3 -4.12 2.93 -10.66
N LYS A 4 -4.88 3.81 -9.99
CA LYS A 4 -6.13 3.51 -9.25
C LYS A 4 -7.19 2.76 -10.09
N VAL A 5 -7.19 2.98 -11.41
CA VAL A 5 -8.15 2.37 -12.35
C VAL A 5 -7.88 0.88 -12.58
N TYR A 6 -6.64 0.39 -12.34
CA TYR A 6 -6.20 -0.95 -12.78
C TYR A 6 -5.54 -1.79 -11.68
N VAL A 7 -6.02 -1.72 -10.43
CA VAL A 7 -5.66 -2.74 -9.42
C VAL A 7 -6.28 -4.08 -9.84
N ASP A 8 -5.48 -4.91 -10.49
CA ASP A 8 -5.78 -6.30 -10.86
C ASP A 8 -4.98 -7.24 -9.94
N PHE A 9 -5.69 -7.97 -9.07
CA PHE A 9 -5.06 -8.84 -8.08
C PHE A 9 -4.27 -10.00 -8.70
N GLU A 10 -4.62 -10.47 -9.90
CA GLU A 10 -3.87 -11.53 -10.59
C GLU A 10 -2.50 -11.01 -11.02
N VAL A 11 -2.46 -9.80 -11.59
CA VAL A 11 -1.21 -9.14 -11.99
C VAL A 11 -0.35 -8.82 -10.76
N LEU A 12 -0.94 -8.34 -9.67
CA LEU A 12 -0.20 -8.08 -8.43
C LEU A 12 0.38 -9.37 -7.83
N TYR A 13 -0.35 -10.48 -7.90
CA TYR A 13 0.12 -11.78 -7.42
C TYR A 13 1.22 -12.33 -8.30
N TRP A 14 1.11 -12.15 -9.62
CA TRP A 14 2.18 -12.51 -10.55
C TRP A 14 3.48 -11.77 -10.22
N PHE A 15 3.44 -10.45 -10.00
CA PHE A 15 4.62 -9.70 -9.55
C PHE A 15 5.20 -10.25 -8.24
N HIS A 16 4.35 -10.58 -7.27
CA HIS A 16 4.81 -11.19 -6.02
C HIS A 16 5.52 -12.53 -6.28
N LYS A 17 5.00 -13.38 -7.18
CA LYS A 17 5.64 -14.66 -7.53
C LYS A 17 6.94 -14.53 -8.32
N THR A 18 7.22 -13.35 -8.88
CA THR A 18 8.48 -13.05 -9.56
C THR A 18 9.43 -12.22 -8.70
N ASP A 19 9.21 -12.16 -7.38
CA ASP A 19 9.98 -11.35 -6.42
C ASP A 19 10.04 -9.86 -6.80
N ALA A 20 9.01 -9.36 -7.48
CA ALA A 20 8.91 -7.97 -7.90
C ALA A 20 8.04 -7.17 -6.93
N PHE A 21 8.46 -5.93 -6.65
CA PHE A 21 7.72 -5.01 -5.79
C PHE A 21 6.74 -4.13 -6.57
N TRP A 22 5.59 -3.87 -5.96
CA TRP A 22 4.56 -2.96 -6.47
C TRP A 22 4.01 -2.06 -5.37
N ILE A 23 3.62 -0.85 -5.76
CA ILE A 23 2.90 0.11 -4.92
C ILE A 23 1.70 0.59 -5.73
N CYS A 24 0.52 0.65 -5.10
CA CYS A 24 -0.71 1.16 -5.71
C CYS A 24 -1.58 1.91 -4.68
N ARG A 25 -2.56 2.66 -5.19
CA ARG A 25 -3.59 3.31 -4.37
C ARG A 25 -4.75 2.33 -4.14
N PRO A 26 -5.32 2.24 -2.92
CA PRO A 26 -6.48 1.37 -2.69
C PRO A 26 -7.69 1.84 -3.51
N LYS A 27 -8.49 0.87 -3.95
CA LYS A 27 -9.81 1.12 -4.56
C LYS A 27 -10.84 1.35 -3.46
N ALA A 28 -11.84 2.18 -3.72
CA ALA A 28 -12.88 2.51 -2.74
C ALA A 28 -13.65 1.28 -2.20
N ASN A 29 -13.74 0.21 -3.00
CA ASN A 29 -14.41 -1.05 -2.63
C ASN A 29 -13.43 -2.15 -2.14
N MET A 30 -12.15 -1.82 -1.94
CA MET A 30 -11.16 -2.77 -1.45
C MET A 30 -11.44 -3.10 0.02
N ARG A 31 -11.61 -4.38 0.32
CA ARG A 31 -11.77 -4.91 1.68
C ARG A 31 -10.51 -5.62 2.12
N TYR A 32 -10.16 -5.42 3.39
CA TYR A 32 -9.01 -6.02 4.04
C TYR A 32 -9.29 -6.23 5.53
N GLU A 33 -8.51 -7.12 6.14
CA GLU A 33 -8.35 -7.24 7.59
C GLU A 33 -6.95 -6.74 7.98
N ILE A 34 -6.84 -6.01 9.08
CA ILE A 34 -5.54 -5.66 9.68
C ILE A 34 -5.11 -6.84 10.52
N VAL A 35 -3.91 -7.35 10.27
CA VAL A 35 -3.35 -8.51 11.00
C VAL A 35 -2.22 -8.10 11.94
N ASP A 36 -1.54 -6.99 11.65
CA ASP A 36 -0.46 -6.43 12.47
C ASP A 36 -0.26 -4.94 12.15
N HIS A 37 0.43 -4.21 13.02
CA HIS A 37 0.77 -2.79 12.80
C HIS A 37 2.06 -2.36 13.49
N LYS A 38 2.79 -1.43 12.88
CA LYS A 38 3.96 -0.79 13.49
C LYS A 38 3.50 0.18 14.58
N GLU A 39 3.94 -0.02 15.82
CA GLU A 39 3.56 0.83 16.96
C GLU A 39 4.33 2.16 17.00
N ALA A 40 5.58 2.15 16.53
CA ALA A 40 6.48 3.30 16.62
C ALA A 40 6.79 3.86 15.23
N PHE A 41 6.42 5.12 15.02
CA PHE A 41 6.80 5.92 13.86
C PHE A 41 6.90 7.39 14.26
N ASP A 42 7.78 8.13 13.59
CA ASP A 42 7.93 9.56 13.81
C ASP A 42 6.78 10.31 13.10
N VAL A 43 5.84 10.83 13.88
CA VAL A 43 4.67 11.57 13.39
C VAL A 43 5.03 12.83 12.60
N SER A 44 6.23 13.38 12.81
CA SER A 44 6.73 14.55 12.07
C SER A 44 7.00 14.23 10.60
N THR A 45 7.21 12.95 10.26
CA THR A 45 7.40 12.49 8.88
C THR A 45 6.13 12.51 8.06
N GLY A 46 4.96 12.72 8.67
CA GLY A 46 3.65 12.66 7.99
C GLY A 46 3.07 11.25 7.91
N VAL A 47 3.82 10.19 8.25
CA VAL A 47 3.27 8.83 8.39
C VAL A 47 2.23 8.82 9.52
N ARG A 48 1.10 8.18 9.26
CA ARG A 48 -0.04 8.05 10.19
C ARG A 48 -0.36 6.60 10.54
N GLY A 49 0.14 5.66 9.75
CA GLY A 49 0.04 4.25 10.09
C GLY A 49 0.76 3.38 9.08
N ASP A 50 1.18 2.22 9.56
CA ASP A 50 1.88 1.21 8.81
C ASP A 50 1.36 -0.15 9.30
N PHE A 51 0.60 -0.81 8.43
CA PHE A 51 -0.22 -1.96 8.77
C PHE A 51 0.12 -3.13 7.88
N THR A 52 0.25 -4.32 8.47
CA THR A 52 0.16 -5.56 7.72
C THR A 52 -1.32 -5.90 7.60
N ILE A 53 -1.75 -6.15 6.36
CA ILE A 53 -3.14 -6.45 6.03
C ILE A 53 -3.24 -7.72 5.20
N ARG A 54 -4.41 -8.35 5.25
CA ARG A 54 -4.80 -9.41 4.31
C ARG A 54 -6.01 -8.95 3.51
N LEU A 55 -5.96 -9.11 2.19
CA LEU A 55 -7.02 -8.66 1.30
C LEU A 55 -8.21 -9.65 1.33
N THR A 56 -9.39 -9.17 1.73
CA THR A 56 -10.61 -9.99 1.92
C THR A 56 -11.70 -9.72 0.88
N THR A 57 -11.40 -8.94 -0.16
CA THR A 57 -12.33 -8.66 -1.27
C THR A 57 -12.73 -9.99 -1.95
N TYR A 58 -13.99 -10.15 -2.36
CA TYR A 58 -14.61 -11.44 -2.76
C TYR A 58 -13.78 -12.38 -3.68
N LYS A 59 -12.82 -11.88 -4.47
CA LYS A 59 -11.88 -12.69 -5.25
C LYS A 59 -10.43 -12.70 -4.72
N SER A 60 -10.01 -11.76 -3.87
CA SER A 60 -8.62 -11.61 -3.45
C SER A 60 -8.08 -12.77 -2.62
N PRO A 61 -8.78 -13.42 -1.66
CA PRO A 61 -8.18 -14.53 -0.92
C PRO A 61 -7.82 -15.74 -1.79
N LYS A 62 -8.46 -15.89 -2.96
CA LYS A 62 -8.17 -16.95 -3.94
C LYS A 62 -7.09 -16.55 -4.94
N LEU A 63 -6.92 -15.25 -5.20
CA LEU A 63 -6.02 -14.73 -6.25
C LEU A 63 -4.75 -14.09 -5.67
N TYR A 64 -4.76 -13.69 -4.40
CA TYR A 64 -3.67 -13.06 -3.66
C TYR A 64 -3.81 -13.44 -2.18
N SER A 65 -3.28 -14.61 -1.80
CA SER A 65 -3.37 -15.14 -0.42
C SER A 65 -2.35 -14.54 0.54
N GLU A 66 -1.37 -13.80 0.02
CA GLU A 66 -0.23 -13.26 0.76
C GLU A 66 -0.60 -12.00 1.53
N TYR A 67 0.17 -11.72 2.59
CA TYR A 67 0.06 -10.46 3.31
C TYR A 67 0.53 -9.30 2.43
N THR A 68 -0.14 -8.17 2.57
CA THR A 68 0.22 -6.90 1.94
C THR A 68 0.35 -5.83 3.00
N ARG A 69 1.03 -4.74 2.68
CA ARG A 69 1.26 -3.63 3.60
C ARG A 69 0.41 -2.45 3.20
N LYS A 70 -0.28 -1.85 4.17
CA LYS A 70 -0.99 -0.58 4.02
C LYS A 70 -0.22 0.52 4.76
N VAL A 71 0.13 1.59 4.06
CA VAL A 71 0.73 2.79 4.65
C VAL A 71 -0.26 3.95 4.54
N CYS A 72 -0.57 4.60 5.66
CA CYS A 72 -1.33 5.84 5.72
C CYS A 72 -0.38 7.01 5.90
N TYR A 73 -0.52 8.04 5.07
CA TYR A 73 0.32 9.22 5.06
C TYR A 73 -0.52 10.48 4.95
N ASN A 74 -0.17 11.50 5.73
CA ASN A 74 -0.76 12.83 5.62
C ASN A 74 0.13 13.67 4.71
N ASP A 75 -0.39 14.06 3.55
CA ASP A 75 0.29 14.97 2.65
C ASP A 75 0.17 16.40 3.16
N ALA A 76 1.22 16.88 3.82
CA ALA A 76 1.29 18.23 4.37
C ALA A 76 1.15 19.33 3.31
N ILE A 77 1.40 19.04 2.02
CA ILE A 77 1.26 20.03 0.93
C ILE A 77 -0.22 20.27 0.62
N ASN A 78 -0.98 19.18 0.48
CA ASN A 78 -2.38 19.24 0.06
C ASN A 78 -3.37 19.11 1.23
N GLY A 79 -2.89 18.82 2.44
CA GLY A 79 -3.69 18.56 3.63
C GLY A 79 -4.49 17.25 3.58
N ASN A 80 -4.23 16.39 2.59
CA ASN A 80 -5.04 15.21 2.31
C ASN A 80 -4.41 13.95 2.90
N GLU A 81 -5.24 13.04 3.41
CA GLU A 81 -4.80 11.69 3.77
C GLU A 81 -4.70 10.80 2.54
N VAL A 82 -3.62 10.05 2.48
CA VAL A 82 -3.16 9.31 1.33
C VAL A 82 -2.79 7.90 1.82
N GLU A 83 -3.49 6.90 1.29
CA GLU A 83 -3.24 5.49 1.59
C GLU A 83 -2.51 4.75 0.45
N PHE A 84 -1.53 3.93 0.78
CA PHE A 84 -0.79 3.09 -0.14
C PHE A 84 -0.96 1.63 0.21
N ILE A 85 -1.04 0.77 -0.81
CA ILE A 85 -0.96 -0.68 -0.66
C ILE A 85 0.27 -1.16 -1.44
N THR A 86 1.06 -2.04 -0.83
CA THR A 86 2.31 -2.54 -1.39
C THR A 86 2.57 -3.99 -0.94
N ASN A 87 3.35 -4.74 -1.70
CA ASN A 87 3.96 -5.99 -1.23
C ASN A 87 5.38 -5.79 -0.67
N ASN A 88 5.88 -4.55 -0.63
CA ASN A 88 7.21 -4.23 -0.15
C ASN A 88 7.23 -3.96 1.36
N PHE A 89 7.85 -4.88 2.11
CA PHE A 89 8.11 -4.78 3.54
C PHE A 89 9.57 -4.42 3.87
N GLU A 90 10.43 -4.28 2.86
CA GLU A 90 11.88 -4.10 3.02
C GLU A 90 12.28 -2.64 3.27
N ILE A 91 11.49 -1.69 2.75
CA ILE A 91 11.76 -0.25 2.89
C ILE A 91 10.84 0.41 3.91
N GLU A 92 11.22 1.58 4.41
CA GLU A 92 10.43 2.31 5.41
C GLU A 92 9.14 2.90 4.82
N ALA A 93 8.13 3.10 5.68
CA ALA A 93 6.83 3.63 5.26
C ALA A 93 6.97 4.98 4.57
N LEU A 94 7.89 5.82 5.02
CA LEU A 94 8.19 7.11 4.40
C LEU A 94 8.73 6.95 2.97
N GLU A 95 9.58 5.96 2.71
CA GLU A 95 10.14 5.71 1.38
C GLU A 95 9.06 5.28 0.38
N ILE A 96 8.08 4.48 0.81
CA ILE A 96 6.91 4.13 0.01
C ILE A 96 6.15 5.38 -0.45
N THR A 97 5.98 6.36 0.45
CA THR A 97 5.27 7.60 0.13
C THR A 97 6.04 8.47 -0.87
N ASN A 98 7.37 8.52 -0.75
CA ASN A 98 8.23 9.30 -1.64
C ASN A 98 8.29 8.70 -3.06
N LEU A 99 8.29 7.36 -3.18
CA LEU A 99 8.30 6.66 -4.46
C LEU A 99 7.06 6.93 -5.32
N ASP A 100 5.89 7.14 -4.69
CA ASP A 100 4.69 7.58 -5.40
C ASP A 100 4.78 9.04 -5.85
N ARG A 101 5.17 9.92 -4.91
CA ARG A 101 5.22 11.38 -5.16
C ARG A 101 6.15 11.76 -6.30
N HIS A 102 7.34 11.16 -6.37
CA HIS A 102 8.31 11.43 -7.43
C HIS A 102 7.80 11.10 -8.84
N LYS A 103 6.78 10.24 -8.97
CA LYS A 103 6.18 9.87 -10.25
C LYS A 103 4.92 10.67 -10.60
N MET A 104 4.19 11.17 -9.60
CA MET A 104 2.99 11.98 -9.82
C MET A 104 3.27 13.47 -10.10
N GLY A 105 4.54 13.88 -10.13
CA GLY A 105 4.93 15.23 -10.58
C GLY A 105 4.57 16.36 -9.62
N TYR A 106 4.60 16.08 -8.31
CA TYR A 106 4.56 17.10 -7.26
C TYR A 106 5.96 17.65 -6.93
#